data_AF-A0A0D2EVX5-F1
#
_entry.id   AF-A0A0D2EVX5-F1
#
_cell.length_a   1.000
_cell.length_b   1.000
_cell.length_c   1.000
_cell.angle_alpha   90.00
_cell.angle_beta   90.00
_cell.angle_gamma   90.00
#
_symmetry.space_group_name_H-M   'P 1'
#
loop_
_entity.id
_entity.type
_entity.pdbx_description
1 polymer ?
#
loop_
_entity_poly.entity_id
_entity_poly.type
_entity_poly.pdbx_seq_one_letter_code
_entity_poly.pdbx_strand_id
1 'polypeptide(L)'
;MASSRQDAFTEAQGPVSSDETPQLEHEQPDVDAAQTLPDADPPDPSSRSRTRSSLACFMCQKKKIKCTGTFPCANCLRRNWSCRFDAEADGRRKANNRRTVQGLNEAMEQLRRQRQMISGILAIIKAGDPDAIRGFVEQVNKTENLAEIAGFVQGEVERDEKIHKAYEDVDWTSEAAQL
;
A
#
# COMPACT_ATOMS: atom_id res chain seq x y z
N MET A 1 -18.70 27.24 70.31
CA MET A 1 -19.38 27.25 68.99
C MET A 1 -18.48 26.46 68.06
N ALA A 2 -18.81 25.18 67.82
CA ALA A 2 -19.31 24.65 66.54
C ALA A 2 -18.28 24.78 65.40
N SER A 3 -18.03 23.83 64.50
CA SER A 3 -18.39 22.43 64.26
C SER A 3 -17.78 22.13 62.87
N SER A 4 -17.43 20.87 62.59
CA SER A 4 -17.35 20.29 61.22
C SER A 4 -16.15 20.70 60.34
N ARG A 5 -15.57 19.88 59.44
CA ARG A 5 -15.72 18.49 58.95
C ARG A 5 -14.47 18.24 58.07
N GLN A 6 -13.68 17.19 58.33
CA GLN A 6 -13.29 16.09 57.41
C GLN A 6 -13.60 16.27 55.92
N ASP A 7 -12.59 15.98 55.07
CA ASP A 7 -12.57 15.00 53.95
C ASP A 7 -11.14 15.00 53.37
N ALA A 8 -10.25 14.03 53.66
CA ALA A 8 -10.21 12.66 53.14
C ALA A 8 -10.21 12.61 51.59
N PHE A 9 -9.03 12.58 50.97
CA PHE A 9 -8.88 12.00 49.63
C PHE A 9 -7.78 10.95 49.62
N THR A 10 -8.27 9.74 49.44
CA THR A 10 -7.63 8.44 49.44
C THR A 10 -6.85 8.19 48.16
N GLU A 11 -5.70 7.57 48.35
CA GLU A 11 -4.89 6.86 47.38
C GLU A 11 -5.69 5.68 46.78
N ALA A 12 -5.84 5.62 45.46
CA ALA A 12 -6.30 4.40 44.78
C ALA A 12 -5.53 4.24 43.46
N GLN A 13 -4.44 3.50 43.58
CA GLN A 13 -3.73 2.84 42.49
C GLN A 13 -4.71 1.95 41.72
N GLY A 14 -4.85 2.19 40.42
CA GLY A 14 -5.57 1.33 39.50
C GLY A 14 -4.76 0.06 39.18
N PRO A 15 -5.42 -1.08 38.95
CA PRO A 15 -4.73 -2.34 38.70
C PRO A 15 -4.18 -2.42 37.28
N VAL A 16 -2.96 -2.95 37.20
CA VAL A 16 -2.34 -3.50 36.00
C VAL A 16 -3.11 -4.74 35.52
N SER A 17 -3.39 -4.81 34.22
CA SER A 17 -3.71 -6.04 33.48
C SER A 17 -3.49 -5.71 31.99
N SER A 18 -2.35 -6.11 31.42
CA SER A 18 -2.19 -7.34 30.64
C SER A 18 -2.78 -7.23 29.24
N ASP A 19 -1.86 -7.14 28.28
CA ASP A 19 -1.88 -7.89 27.02
C ASP A 19 -3.12 -7.71 26.11
N GLU A 20 -3.06 -6.73 25.21
CA GLU A 20 -3.82 -6.83 23.96
C GLU A 20 -3.00 -6.25 22.80
N THR A 21 -2.23 -7.16 22.20
CA THR A 21 -1.50 -6.98 20.95
C THR A 21 -2.50 -6.84 19.79
N PRO A 22 -2.42 -5.79 18.94
CA PRO A 22 -3.27 -5.69 17.76
C PRO A 22 -2.86 -6.78 16.76
N GLN A 23 -3.70 -7.81 16.63
CA GLN A 23 -3.53 -8.83 15.59
C GLN A 23 -3.82 -8.20 14.23
N LEU A 24 -2.76 -7.93 13.47
CA LEU A 24 -2.80 -7.77 12.03
C LEU A 24 -3.32 -9.07 11.42
N GLU A 25 -4.59 -9.09 11.01
CA GLU A 25 -5.14 -10.15 10.16
C GLU A 25 -4.41 -10.12 8.81
N HIS A 26 -3.35 -10.92 8.75
CA HIS A 26 -2.59 -11.22 7.56
C HIS A 26 -3.42 -12.21 6.74
N GLU A 27 -4.31 -11.70 5.90
CA GLU A 27 -5.04 -12.51 4.92
C GLU A 27 -4.03 -13.02 3.87
N GLN A 28 -3.40 -14.17 4.16
CA GLN A 28 -2.61 -14.90 3.19
C GLN A 28 -3.54 -15.64 2.24
N PRO A 29 -3.28 -15.62 0.92
CA PRO A 29 -4.02 -16.39 -0.04
C PRO A 29 -3.71 -17.88 0.14
N ASP A 30 -4.76 -18.69 0.31
CA ASP A 30 -4.69 -20.16 0.33
C ASP A 30 -4.09 -20.68 -0.98
N VAL A 31 -2.78 -20.90 -0.98
CA VAL A 31 -2.05 -21.64 -2.02
C VAL A 31 -1.85 -23.08 -1.55
N ASP A 32 -2.95 -23.82 -1.44
CA ASP A 32 -2.89 -25.24 -1.12
C ASP A 32 -2.59 -26.05 -2.39
N ALA A 33 -1.30 -26.28 -2.62
CA ALA A 33 -0.77 -27.18 -3.61
C ALA A 33 0.17 -28.19 -2.92
N ALA A 34 -0.40 -29.26 -2.37
CA ALA A 34 0.30 -30.50 -2.05
C ALA A 34 -0.63 -31.69 -2.38
N GLN A 35 -0.52 -32.22 -3.60
CA GLN A 35 0.09 -33.53 -3.86
C GLN A 35 -0.50 -34.70 -3.06
N THR A 36 -1.60 -35.26 -3.59
CA THR A 36 -1.95 -36.67 -3.40
C THR A 36 -2.32 -37.24 -4.77
N LEU A 37 -1.48 -38.15 -5.28
CA LEU A 37 -1.87 -39.08 -6.34
C LEU A 37 -2.61 -40.23 -5.66
N PRO A 38 -3.81 -40.58 -6.16
CA PRO A 38 -4.02 -41.97 -6.50
C PRO A 38 -4.72 -42.12 -7.86
N ASP A 39 -4.20 -43.11 -8.60
CA ASP A 39 -4.83 -43.90 -9.65
C ASP A 39 -5.64 -43.17 -10.74
N ALA A 40 -5.01 -43.12 -11.91
CA ALA A 40 -5.57 -42.61 -13.15
C ALA A 40 -6.74 -43.48 -13.65
N ASP A 41 -7.98 -43.02 -13.40
CA ASP A 41 -9.07 -43.25 -14.33
C ASP A 41 -8.87 -42.33 -15.56
N PRO A 42 -9.19 -42.79 -16.79
CA PRO A 42 -9.06 -41.97 -17.98
C PRO A 42 -9.95 -40.72 -17.85
N PRO A 43 -9.43 -39.51 -18.14
CA PRO A 43 -10.19 -38.28 -17.97
C PRO A 43 -11.41 -38.30 -18.90
N ASP A 44 -12.60 -38.29 -18.32
CA ASP A 44 -13.82 -37.99 -19.06
C ASP A 44 -13.64 -36.62 -19.76
N PRO A 45 -13.70 -36.55 -21.10
CA PRO A 45 -13.51 -35.29 -21.84
C PRO A 45 -14.61 -34.24 -21.56
N SER A 46 -15.57 -34.52 -20.68
CA SER A 46 -16.73 -33.69 -20.39
C SER A 46 -16.52 -32.61 -19.32
N SER A 47 -15.52 -32.71 -18.43
CA SER A 47 -15.35 -31.76 -17.32
C SER A 47 -14.38 -30.61 -17.62
N ARG A 48 -14.60 -29.93 -18.76
CA ARG A 48 -14.00 -28.60 -18.98
C ARG A 48 -14.56 -27.64 -17.93
N SER A 49 -13.80 -27.40 -16.86
CA SER A 49 -13.99 -26.27 -15.94
C SER A 49 -14.27 -25.02 -16.76
N ARG A 50 -15.54 -24.60 -16.80
CA ARG A 50 -15.96 -23.43 -17.59
C ARG A 50 -15.43 -22.20 -16.88
N THR A 51 -14.30 -21.70 -17.34
CA THR A 51 -13.74 -20.40 -16.93
C THR A 51 -14.85 -19.36 -17.03
N ARG A 52 -15.16 -18.71 -15.91
CA ARG A 52 -16.24 -17.72 -15.86
C ARG A 52 -15.89 -16.56 -16.79
N SER A 53 -16.73 -16.29 -17.78
CA SER A 53 -16.49 -15.19 -18.73
C SER A 53 -16.46 -13.85 -17.99
N SER A 54 -15.34 -13.12 -18.07
CA SER A 54 -15.22 -11.78 -17.49
C SER A 54 -16.03 -10.73 -18.25
N LEU A 55 -16.30 -10.97 -19.53
CA LEU A 55 -17.02 -10.07 -20.42
C LEU A 55 -18.10 -10.85 -21.18
N ALA A 56 -19.32 -10.31 -21.24
CA ALA A 56 -20.38 -10.83 -22.09
C ALA A 56 -20.38 -10.12 -23.45
N CYS A 57 -20.76 -10.81 -24.53
CA CYS A 57 -20.93 -10.15 -25.83
C CYS A 57 -22.12 -9.18 -25.82
N PHE A 58 -22.12 -8.20 -26.73
CA PHE A 58 -23.11 -7.13 -26.84
C PHE A 58 -24.57 -7.63 -26.83
N MET A 59 -24.87 -8.69 -27.60
CA MET A 59 -26.23 -9.24 -27.68
C MET A 59 -26.67 -9.92 -26.37
N CYS A 60 -25.77 -10.66 -25.71
CA CYS A 60 -26.07 -11.26 -24.40
C CYS A 60 -26.22 -10.21 -23.29
N GLN A 61 -25.43 -9.13 -23.33
CA GLN A 61 -25.59 -7.97 -22.44
C GLN A 61 -26.96 -7.31 -22.65
N LYS A 62 -27.31 -6.95 -23.89
CA LYS A 62 -28.59 -6.31 -24.24
C LYS A 62 -29.80 -7.16 -23.85
N LYS A 63 -29.69 -8.48 -23.97
CA LYS A 63 -30.76 -9.43 -23.62
C LYS A 63 -30.72 -9.88 -22.15
N LYS A 64 -29.73 -9.43 -21.36
CA LYS A 64 -29.54 -9.80 -19.95
C LYS A 64 -29.52 -11.32 -19.70
N ILE A 65 -28.82 -12.06 -20.56
CA ILE A 65 -28.66 -13.53 -20.45
C ILE A 65 -27.18 -13.91 -20.27
N LYS A 66 -26.92 -15.09 -19.70
CA LYS A 66 -25.56 -15.61 -19.49
C LYS A 66 -24.83 -15.79 -20.83
N CYS A 67 -23.68 -15.16 -20.98
CA CYS A 67 -22.78 -15.36 -22.11
C CYS A 67 -21.82 -16.51 -21.83
N THR A 68 -21.41 -17.25 -22.87
CA THR A 68 -20.35 -18.28 -22.71
C THR A 68 -18.95 -17.69 -22.74
N GLY A 69 -18.78 -16.41 -23.12
CA GLY A 69 -17.47 -15.75 -23.21
C GLY A 69 -16.62 -16.15 -24.41
N THR A 70 -16.98 -17.21 -25.12
CA THR A 70 -16.34 -17.66 -26.36
C THR A 70 -16.89 -16.92 -27.58
N PHE A 71 -16.11 -16.79 -28.65
CA PHE A 71 -16.56 -16.23 -29.92
C PHE A 71 -16.67 -17.32 -31.00
N PRO A 72 -17.82 -17.46 -31.69
CA PRO A 72 -19.12 -16.90 -31.32
C PRO A 72 -19.67 -17.56 -30.05
N CYS A 73 -20.40 -16.81 -29.23
CA CYS A 73 -20.94 -17.38 -27.99
C CYS A 73 -22.11 -18.33 -28.30
N ALA A 74 -22.34 -19.35 -27.47
CA ALA A 74 -23.33 -20.40 -27.77
C ALA A 74 -24.76 -19.85 -28.01
N ASN A 75 -25.12 -18.76 -27.32
CA ASN A 75 -26.42 -18.10 -27.51
C ASN A 75 -26.52 -17.37 -28.84
N CYS A 76 -25.44 -16.70 -29.29
CA CYS A 76 -25.42 -16.01 -30.56
C CYS A 76 -25.36 -16.99 -31.72
N LEU A 77 -24.60 -18.07 -31.59
CA LEU A 77 -24.54 -19.14 -32.59
C LEU A 77 -25.92 -19.76 -32.83
N ARG A 78 -26.60 -20.18 -31.76
CA ARG A 78 -27.92 -20.83 -31.86
C ARG A 78 -29.03 -19.92 -32.37
N ARG A 79 -28.97 -18.63 -32.09
CA ARG A 79 -30.01 -17.64 -32.47
C ARG A 79 -29.62 -16.82 -33.70
N ASN A 80 -28.49 -17.13 -34.31
CA ASN A 80 -27.90 -16.41 -35.44
C ASN A 80 -27.82 -14.89 -35.21
N TRP A 81 -27.39 -14.47 -34.01
CA TRP A 81 -27.17 -13.07 -33.67
C TRP A 81 -25.73 -12.64 -33.99
N SER A 82 -25.54 -11.35 -34.28
CA SER A 82 -24.20 -10.76 -34.40
C SER A 82 -23.51 -10.77 -33.03
N CYS A 83 -22.58 -11.72 -32.85
CA CYS A 83 -21.77 -11.80 -31.65
C CYS A 83 -20.65 -10.76 -31.75
N ARG A 84 -20.56 -9.81 -30.81
CA ARG A 84 -19.45 -8.88 -30.71
C ARG A 84 -19.07 -8.67 -29.26
N PHE A 85 -17.77 -8.71 -28.97
CA PHE A 85 -17.22 -8.37 -27.66
C PHE A 85 -16.58 -6.99 -27.77
N ASP A 86 -16.92 -6.12 -26.83
CA ASP A 86 -16.33 -4.79 -26.71
C ASP A 86 -15.53 -4.76 -25.42
N ALA A 87 -14.20 -4.86 -25.55
CA ALA A 87 -13.30 -4.84 -24.41
C ALA A 87 -13.17 -3.44 -23.79
N GLU A 88 -13.46 -2.39 -24.56
CA GLU A 88 -13.35 -0.99 -24.13
C GLU A 88 -14.57 -0.54 -23.32
N ALA A 89 -15.73 -1.16 -23.56
CA ALA A 89 -16.95 -0.95 -22.79
C ALA A 89 -16.89 -1.50 -21.34
N ASP A 90 -15.84 -2.26 -20.96
CA ASP A 90 -15.66 -2.73 -19.59
C ASP A 90 -15.22 -1.58 -18.66
N GLY A 91 -16.18 -0.75 -18.27
CA GLY A 91 -15.98 0.39 -17.37
C GLY A 91 -15.41 -0.01 -16.01
N ARG A 92 -15.59 -1.27 -15.57
CA ARG A 92 -15.00 -1.78 -14.33
C ARG A 92 -13.48 -1.86 -14.45
N ARG A 93 -12.95 -2.35 -15.57
CA ARG A 93 -11.49 -2.37 -15.82
C ARG A 93 -10.90 -0.97 -15.87
N LYS A 94 -11.56 -0.04 -16.56
CA LYS A 94 -11.11 1.37 -16.64
C LYS A 94 -11.08 2.03 -15.25
N ALA A 95 -12.12 1.84 -14.44
CA ALA A 95 -12.18 2.37 -13.09
C ALA A 95 -11.12 1.74 -12.17
N ASN A 96 -10.91 0.43 -12.26
CA ASN A 96 -9.87 -0.25 -11.48
C ASN A 96 -8.47 0.25 -11.87
N ASN A 97 -8.14 0.26 -13.16
CA ASN A 97 -6.86 0.77 -13.66
C ASN A 97 -6.61 2.21 -13.20
N ARG A 98 -7.61 3.10 -13.28
CA ARG A 98 -7.50 4.48 -12.77
C ARG A 98 -7.15 4.53 -11.29
N ARG A 99 -7.80 3.71 -10.45
CA ARG A 99 -7.49 3.63 -9.02
C ARG A 99 -6.09 3.09 -8.76
N THR A 100 -5.67 2.05 -9.50
CA THR A 100 -4.31 1.51 -9.42
C THR A 100 -3.26 2.57 -9.78
N VAL A 101 -3.48 3.32 -10.86
CA VAL A 101 -2.58 4.39 -11.29
C VAL A 101 -2.52 5.52 -10.25
N GLN A 102 -3.67 5.88 -9.67
CA GLN A 102 -3.72 6.88 -8.59
C GLN A 102 -2.93 6.42 -7.37
N GLY A 103 -3.17 5.19 -6.87
CA GLY A 103 -2.45 4.64 -5.74
C GLY A 103 -0.95 4.50 -6.00
N LEU A 104 -0.56 4.13 -7.22
CA LEU A 104 0.86 4.09 -7.60
C LEU A 104 1.51 5.48 -7.55
N ASN A 105 0.85 6.51 -8.08
CA ASN A 105 1.37 7.87 -8.03
C ASN A 105 1.48 8.40 -6.60
N GLU A 106 0.48 8.12 -5.76
CA GLU A 106 0.50 8.50 -4.34
C GLU A 106 1.65 7.81 -3.59
N ALA A 107 1.87 6.51 -3.83
CA ALA A 107 2.96 5.76 -3.24
C ALA A 107 4.34 6.27 -3.71
N MET A 108 4.49 6.55 -5.01
CA MET A 108 5.73 7.13 -5.56
C MET A 108 6.06 8.47 -4.91
N GLU A 109 5.07 9.32 -4.75
CA GLU A 109 5.23 10.64 -4.15
C GLU A 109 5.55 10.53 -2.65
N GLN A 110 4.94 9.59 -1.93
CA GLN A 110 5.28 9.30 -0.54
C GLN A 110 6.73 8.82 -0.39
N LEU A 111 7.18 7.88 -1.23
CA LEU A 111 8.56 7.43 -1.24
C LEU A 111 9.53 8.56 -1.57
N ARG A 112 9.18 9.44 -2.52
CA ARG A 112 9.99 10.60 -2.87
C ARG A 112 10.20 11.52 -1.68
N ARG A 113 9.14 11.84 -0.92
CA ARG A 113 9.24 12.66 0.29
C ARG A 113 10.10 12.02 1.37
N GLN A 114 9.93 10.72 1.62
CA GLN A 114 10.77 9.99 2.59
C GLN A 114 12.24 9.97 2.16
N ARG A 115 12.51 9.74 0.87
CA ARG A 115 13.85 9.78 0.30
C ARG A 115 14.51 11.14 0.51
N GLN A 116 13.80 12.24 0.23
CA GLN A 116 14.31 13.60 0.44
C GLN A 116 14.66 13.83 1.91
N MET A 117 13.78 13.43 2.83
CA MET A 117 14.02 13.55 4.27
C MET A 117 15.27 12.79 4.73
N ILE A 118 15.38 11.50 4.38
CA ILE A 118 16.52 10.67 4.78
C ILE A 118 17.81 11.19 4.14
N SER A 119 17.76 11.63 2.88
CA SER A 119 18.92 12.21 2.20
C SER A 119 19.41 13.47 2.92
N GLY A 120 18.50 14.35 3.34
CA GLY A 120 18.86 15.58 4.06
C GLY A 120 19.49 15.29 5.42
N ILE A 121 18.93 14.35 6.18
CA ILE A 121 19.52 13.92 7.45
C ILE A 121 20.92 13.34 7.23
N LEU A 122 21.08 12.47 6.24
CA LEU A 122 22.38 11.89 5.89
C LEU A 122 23.37 12.96 5.45
N ALA A 123 22.92 13.97 4.71
CA ALA A 123 23.74 15.07 4.23
C ALA A 123 24.26 15.94 5.39
N ILE A 124 23.41 16.28 6.37
CA ILE A 124 23.83 17.01 7.58
C ILE A 124 24.93 16.24 8.32
N ILE A 125 24.76 14.92 8.47
CA ILE A 125 25.74 14.07 9.15
C ILE A 125 27.04 13.96 8.33
N LYS A 126 26.95 13.78 7.01
CA LYS A 126 28.12 13.63 6.12
C LYS A 126 28.92 14.92 5.94
N ALA A 127 28.26 16.08 5.87
CA ALA A 127 28.92 17.37 5.79
C ALA A 127 29.80 17.63 7.02
N GLY A 128 29.43 17.05 8.16
CA GLY A 128 30.25 17.06 9.37
C GLY A 128 30.34 18.42 10.05
N ASP A 129 29.43 19.35 9.75
CA ASP A 129 29.37 20.65 10.42
C ASP A 129 28.82 20.47 11.85
N PRO A 130 29.62 20.74 12.90
CA PRO A 130 29.21 20.49 14.26
C PRO A 130 28.05 21.38 14.71
N ASP A 131 27.86 22.56 14.12
CA ASP A 131 26.74 23.45 14.44
C ASP A 131 25.44 22.94 13.82
N ALA A 132 25.43 22.57 12.54
CA ALA A 132 24.27 21.95 11.89
C ALA A 132 23.85 20.64 12.57
N ILE A 133 24.80 19.78 12.95
CA ILE A 133 24.51 18.51 13.65
C ILE A 133 23.90 18.76 15.03
N ARG A 134 24.45 19.71 15.81
CA ARG A 134 23.88 20.07 17.12
C ARG A 134 22.48 20.63 16.97
N GLY A 135 22.26 21.56 16.04
CA GLY A 135 20.95 22.13 15.76
C GLY A 135 19.93 21.07 15.36
N PHE A 136 20.33 20.10 14.54
CA PHE A 136 19.46 18.97 14.17
C PHE A 136 19.06 18.13 15.39
N VAL A 137 20.01 17.74 16.24
CA VAL A 137 19.74 16.94 17.44
C VAL A 137 18.87 17.70 18.44
N GLU A 138 19.11 18.98 18.65
CA GLU A 138 18.27 19.83 19.48
C GLU A 138 16.84 19.91 18.94
N GLN A 139 16.68 20.07 17.63
CA GLN A 139 15.37 20.11 16.99
C GLN A 139 14.63 18.77 17.16
N VAL A 140 15.30 17.64 16.93
CA VAL A 140 14.71 16.29 17.09
C VAL A 140 14.29 16.03 18.54
N ASN A 141 15.09 16.46 19.52
CA ASN A 141 14.76 16.28 20.94
C ASN A 141 13.66 17.23 21.43
N LYS A 142 13.40 18.32 20.71
CA LYS A 142 12.43 19.35 21.09
C LYS A 142 11.01 19.06 20.63
N THR A 143 10.83 18.32 19.53
CA THR A 143 9.52 18.15 18.88
C THR A 143 9.33 16.72 18.37
N GLU A 144 8.10 16.21 18.50
CA GLU A 144 7.67 14.97 17.84
C GLU A 144 7.12 15.26 16.42
N ASN A 145 6.99 16.53 16.05
CA ASN A 145 6.42 16.95 14.77
C ASN A 145 7.43 16.79 13.62
N LEU A 146 7.21 15.79 12.78
CA LEU A 146 8.05 15.51 11.62
C LEU A 146 8.13 16.68 10.63
N ALA A 147 7.10 17.52 10.53
CA ALA A 147 7.11 18.67 9.61
C ALA A 147 8.08 19.76 10.05
N GLU A 148 8.26 19.96 11.36
CA GLU A 148 9.23 20.91 11.90
C GLU A 148 10.67 20.40 11.69
N ILE A 149 10.89 19.10 11.92
CA ILE A 149 12.17 18.45 11.63
C ILE A 149 12.48 18.54 10.13
N ALA A 150 11.48 18.29 9.27
CA ALA A 150 11.62 18.41 7.82
C ALA A 150 11.99 19.82 7.39
N GLY A 151 11.34 20.84 7.94
CA GLY A 151 11.64 22.24 7.66
C GLY A 151 13.07 22.63 8.08
N PHE A 152 13.54 22.14 9.23
CA PHE A 152 14.93 22.34 9.65
C PHE A 152 15.90 21.70 8.65
N VAL A 153 15.70 20.42 8.33
CA VAL A 153 16.57 19.68 7.41
C VAL A 153 16.62 20.34 6.04
N GLN A 154 15.47 20.71 5.47
CA GLN A 154 15.40 21.42 4.20
C GLN A 154 16.10 22.78 4.26
N GLY A 155 15.88 23.54 5.34
CA GLY A 155 16.52 24.83 5.53
C GLY A 155 18.04 24.75 5.66
N GLU A 156 18.59 23.70 6.28
CA GLU A 156 20.04 23.47 6.31
C GLU A 156 20.60 23.06 4.95
N VAL A 157 19.89 22.17 4.22
CA VAL A 157 20.27 21.76 2.86
C VAL A 157 20.29 22.95 1.89
N GLU A 158 19.36 23.90 2.03
CA GLU A 158 19.31 25.09 1.17
C GLU A 158 20.36 26.16 1.53
N ARG A 159 20.73 26.28 2.81
CA ARG A 159 21.63 27.34 3.30
C ARG A 159 23.10 26.99 3.23
N ASP A 160 23.46 25.73 3.47
CA ASP A 160 24.86 25.30 3.52
C ASP A 160 25.23 24.55 2.23
N GLU A 161 26.18 25.11 1.48
CA GLU A 161 26.67 24.55 0.21
C GLU A 161 27.30 23.16 0.37
N LYS A 162 27.96 22.88 1.50
CA LYS A 162 28.54 21.56 1.78
C LYS A 162 27.44 20.54 2.04
N ILE A 163 26.41 20.92 2.77
CA ILE A 163 25.24 20.05 3.03
C ILE A 163 24.48 19.82 1.72
N HIS A 164 24.25 20.85 0.91
CA HIS A 164 23.63 20.71 -0.41
C HIS A 164 24.39 19.72 -1.29
N LYS A 165 25.72 19.85 -1.38
CA LYS A 165 26.55 18.94 -2.16
C LYS A 165 26.45 17.50 -1.64
N ALA A 166 26.55 17.31 -0.31
CA ALA A 166 26.41 15.99 0.31
C ALA A 166 25.02 15.38 0.10
N TYR A 167 23.98 16.20 -0.04
CA TYR A 167 22.60 15.79 -0.35
C TYR A 167 22.45 15.29 -1.80
N GLU A 168 23.05 15.99 -2.77
CA GLU A 168 23.04 15.55 -4.18
C GLU A 168 23.84 14.25 -4.39
N ASP A 169 24.93 14.07 -3.63
CA ASP A 169 25.78 12.90 -3.66
C ASP A 169 25.14 11.65 -3.00
N VAL A 170 23.92 11.76 -2.44
CA VAL A 170 23.20 10.59 -1.90
C VAL A 170 22.69 9.71 -3.05
N ASP A 171 23.39 8.62 -3.31
CA ASP A 171 22.97 7.60 -4.25
C ASP A 171 21.87 6.71 -3.65
N TRP A 172 20.78 6.56 -4.41
CA TRP A 172 19.65 5.67 -4.09
C TRP A 172 19.42 4.60 -5.15
N THR A 173 20.28 4.55 -6.17
CA THR A 173 20.22 3.59 -7.27
C THR A 173 21.05 2.35 -7.00
N SER A 174 21.72 2.27 -5.84
CA SER A 174 22.69 1.23 -5.56
C SER A 174 22.07 -0.16 -5.65
N GLU A 175 22.58 -0.95 -6.61
CA GLU A 175 22.48 -2.42 -6.68
C GLU A 175 22.89 -3.11 -5.35
N ALA A 176 23.62 -2.39 -4.49
CA ALA A 176 24.08 -2.81 -3.17
C ALA A 176 22.98 -2.99 -2.10
N ALA A 177 21.72 -2.62 -2.39
CA ALA A 177 20.60 -2.78 -1.46
C ALA A 177 19.90 -4.15 -1.50
N GLN A 178 20.41 -5.11 -2.30
CA GLN A 178 19.94 -6.51 -2.34
C GLN A 178 20.61 -7.38 -1.25
N LEU A 179 20.65 -6.90 -0.01
CA LEU A 179 21.03 -7.72 1.14
C LEU A 179 19.81 -8.48 1.68
#